data_AF-A0A8J3US07-F1
#
_entry.id   AF-A0A8J3US07-F1
#
_cell.length_a   1.000
_cell.length_b   1.000
_cell.length_c   1.000
_cell.angle_alpha   90.00
_cell.angle_beta   90.00
_cell.angle_gamma   90.00
#
_symmetry.space_group_name_H-M   'P 1'
#
loop_
_entity.id
_entity.type
_entity.pdbx_description
1 polymer ?
#
loop_
_entity_poly.entity_id
_entity_poly.type
_entity_poly.pdbx_seq_one_letter_code
_entity_poly.pdbx_strand_id
1 'polypeptide(L)'
;MMWPVCCLRFPVVTACLWREAGEDRWRVGEIEYPDGESDPDGSTHLFALLVDPSPEVFQRFAEDYYDVPVDLDAVRHVYALRPLTQEVVTALNADLKLEDLAEDLAASRYPSAAA
;
A
#
# COMPACT_ATOMS: atom_id res chain seq x y z
N MET A 1 -3.08 21.66 -20.57
CA MET A 1 -2.03 22.08 -19.62
C MET A 1 -1.44 20.79 -19.08
N MET A 2 -0.57 20.16 -19.87
CA MET A 2 0.86 20.05 -19.57
C MET A 2 1.09 19.54 -18.14
N TRP A 3 0.99 18.22 -17.96
CA TRP A 3 1.47 17.49 -16.80
C TRP A 3 3.00 17.44 -16.87
N PRO A 4 3.74 18.13 -15.98
CA PRO A 4 5.17 17.99 -15.90
C PRO A 4 5.48 17.13 -14.66
N VAL A 5 6.00 15.94 -14.91
CA VAL A 5 7.11 15.36 -14.13
C VAL A 5 6.87 14.94 -12.66
N CYS A 6 5.67 14.48 -12.24
CA CYS A 6 5.54 13.82 -10.93
C CYS A 6 5.91 12.32 -10.93
N CYS A 7 5.93 11.64 -12.09
CA CYS A 7 6.31 10.22 -12.19
C CYS A 7 7.81 9.92 -11.96
N LEU A 8 8.66 10.90 -11.62
CA LEU A 8 10.08 10.67 -11.34
C LEU A 8 10.40 10.33 -9.88
N ARG A 9 9.41 10.23 -8.99
CA ARG A 9 9.64 9.96 -7.55
C ARG A 9 9.38 8.52 -7.11
N PHE A 10 9.19 7.61 -8.05
CA PHE A 10 9.23 6.18 -7.77
C PHE A 10 10.32 5.57 -8.65
N PRO A 11 11.38 4.98 -8.07
CA PRO A 11 12.36 4.29 -8.89
C PRO A 11 11.61 3.16 -9.63
N VAL A 12 11.81 3.05 -10.94
CA VAL A 12 11.29 1.93 -11.74
C VAL A 12 12.14 0.72 -11.36
N VAL A 13 11.76 0.04 -10.28
CA VAL A 13 12.50 -1.11 -9.75
C VAL A 13 11.77 -2.38 -10.15
N THR A 14 12.47 -3.24 -10.88
CA THR A 14 12.09 -4.65 -11.01
C THR A 14 12.98 -5.45 -10.06
N ALA A 15 12.44 -5.86 -8.92
CA ALA A 15 13.15 -6.73 -7.98
C ALA A 15 12.84 -8.21 -8.27
N CYS A 16 13.85 -9.06 -8.27
CA CYS A 16 13.69 -10.51 -8.35
C CYS A 16 14.28 -11.13 -7.07
N LEU A 17 13.39 -11.72 -6.25
CA LEU A 17 13.77 -12.49 -5.07
C LEU A 17 13.33 -13.94 -5.25
N TRP A 18 14.17 -14.89 -4.85
CA TRP A 18 13.82 -16.30 -4.83
C TRP A 18 14.21 -16.93 -3.50
N ARG A 19 13.49 -17.99 -3.11
CA ARG A 19 13.81 -18.79 -1.94
C ARG A 19 13.82 -20.25 -2.35
N GLU A 20 14.96 -20.91 -2.19
CA GLU A 20 15.11 -22.33 -2.50
C GLU A 20 14.42 -23.18 -1.41
N ALA A 21 14.02 -24.39 -1.78
CA ALA A 21 13.38 -25.31 -0.85
C ALA A 21 14.35 -25.66 0.31
N GLY A 22 13.93 -25.39 1.55
CA GLY A 22 14.72 -25.64 2.75
C GLY A 22 15.57 -24.46 3.22
N GLU A 23 15.70 -23.39 2.43
CA GLU A 23 16.31 -22.15 2.92
C GLU A 23 15.33 -21.40 3.83
N ASP A 24 15.83 -20.62 4.78
CA ASP A 24 15.04 -19.78 5.69
C ASP A 24 14.96 -18.31 5.25
N ARG A 25 15.68 -17.94 4.18
CA ARG A 25 15.82 -16.58 3.68
C ARG A 25 15.59 -16.48 2.17
N TRP A 26 15.21 -15.29 1.74
CA TRP A 26 15.15 -14.92 0.33
C TRP A 26 16.55 -14.52 -0.19
N ARG A 27 16.81 -14.81 -1.46
CA ARG A 27 18.03 -14.50 -2.20
C ARG A 27 17.71 -13.41 -3.24
N VAL A 28 18.74 -12.64 -3.59
CA VAL A 28 18.73 -11.65 -4.69
C VAL A 28 19.93 -11.90 -5.61
N GLY A 29 19.87 -11.41 -6.84
CA GLY A 29 20.97 -11.48 -7.79
C GLY A 29 22.17 -10.63 -7.35
N GLU A 30 23.29 -10.78 -8.05
CA GLU A 30 24.41 -9.85 -7.88
C GLU A 30 24.03 -8.50 -8.50
N ILE A 31 24.02 -7.45 -7.68
CA ILE A 31 23.63 -6.09 -8.06
C ILE A 31 24.75 -5.14 -7.62
N GLU A 32 25.21 -4.30 -8.54
CA GLU A 32 26.09 -3.17 -8.22
C GLU A 32 25.22 -1.99 -7.79
N TYR A 33 25.29 -1.65 -6.50
CA TYR A 33 24.53 -0.53 -5.94
C TYR A 33 25.29 0.78 -6.08
N PRO A 34 24.61 1.90 -6.44
CA PRO A 34 25.23 3.22 -6.40
C PRO A 34 25.63 3.61 -4.98
N ASP A 35 26.83 4.19 -4.83
CA ASP A 35 27.32 4.71 -3.55
C ASP A 35 26.53 5.96 -3.12
N GLY A 36 26.34 6.12 -1.81
CA GLY A 36 25.79 7.34 -1.20
C GLY A 36 24.26 7.43 -1.14
N GLU A 37 23.53 6.42 -1.63
CA GLU A 37 22.08 6.33 -1.50
C GLU A 37 21.67 5.43 -0.32
N SER A 38 20.69 5.87 0.48
CA SER A 38 20.24 5.09 1.65
C SER A 38 19.36 3.90 1.29
N ASP A 39 18.70 3.93 0.12
CA ASP A 39 17.85 2.86 -0.41
C ASP A 39 18.14 2.65 -1.91
N PRO A 40 19.33 2.14 -2.26
CA PRO A 40 19.87 2.20 -3.63
C PRO A 40 19.12 1.30 -4.64
N ASP A 41 18.36 0.30 -4.19
CA ASP A 41 17.39 -0.45 -5.01
C ASP A 41 15.93 -0.12 -4.72
N GLY A 42 15.64 0.87 -3.86
CA GLY A 42 14.27 1.20 -3.49
C GLY A 42 13.52 0.11 -2.72
N SER A 43 14.18 -0.99 -2.33
CA SER A 43 13.55 -2.15 -1.72
C SER A 43 13.06 -1.85 -0.31
N THR A 44 13.74 -0.95 0.41
CA THR A 44 13.32 -0.53 1.75
C THR A 44 11.97 0.17 1.68
N HIS A 45 11.81 1.09 0.74
CA HIS A 45 10.53 1.76 0.50
C HIS A 45 9.45 0.78 -0.01
N LEU A 46 9.78 -0.02 -1.02
CA LEU A 46 8.81 -0.91 -1.69
C LEU A 46 8.29 -2.01 -0.75
N PHE A 47 9.15 -2.55 0.12
CA PHE A 47 8.78 -3.62 1.03
C PHE A 47 8.38 -3.14 2.43
N ALA A 48 8.39 -1.83 2.71
CA ALA A 48 8.02 -1.28 4.01
C ALA A 48 6.67 -1.80 4.52
N LEU A 49 5.66 -1.86 3.64
CA LEU A 49 4.32 -2.37 3.98
C LEU A 49 4.27 -3.89 4.21
N LEU A 50 5.22 -4.65 3.64
CA LEU A 50 5.27 -6.10 3.84
C LEU A 50 5.89 -6.46 5.19
N VAL A 51 6.84 -5.65 5.67
CA VAL A 51 7.56 -5.90 6.92
C VAL A 51 6.89 -5.28 8.14
N ASP A 52 6.13 -4.20 7.94
CA ASP A 52 5.36 -3.54 9.00
C ASP A 52 3.90 -3.31 8.52
N PRO A 53 2.98 -4.23 8.88
CA PRO A 53 1.57 -4.14 8.49
C PRO A 53 0.77 -3.27 9.46
N SER A 54 1.36 -2.21 10.03
CA SER A 54 0.62 -1.28 10.90
C SER A 54 -0.19 -0.26 10.08
N PRO A 55 -1.38 0.15 10.57
CA PRO A 55 -2.17 1.22 9.97
C PRO A 55 -1.39 2.51 9.77
N GLU A 56 -0.48 2.84 10.69
CA GLU A 56 0.35 4.04 10.65
C GLU A 56 1.38 4.02 9.51
N VAL A 57 1.95 2.86 9.19
CA VAL A 57 2.86 2.73 8.04
C VAL A 57 2.06 2.83 6.74
N PHE A 58 0.89 2.20 6.68
CA PHE A 58 0.01 2.32 5.50
C PHE A 58 -0.47 3.76 5.28
N GLN A 59 -0.84 4.48 6.34
CA GLN A 59 -1.24 5.88 6.24
C GLN A 59 -0.13 6.72 5.59
N ARG A 60 1.10 6.65 6.11
CA ARG A 60 2.23 7.41 5.53
C ARG A 60 2.47 7.05 4.07
N PHE A 61 2.46 5.76 3.75
CA PHE A 61 2.55 5.30 2.36
C PHE A 61 1.44 5.90 1.48
N ALA A 62 0.19 5.85 1.93
CA ALA A 62 -0.95 6.33 1.17
C ALA A 62 -0.91 7.86 0.99
N GLU A 63 -0.51 8.60 2.03
CA GLU A 63 -0.32 10.05 1.94
C GLU A 63 0.78 10.43 0.94
N ASP A 64 1.92 9.75 0.99
CA ASP A 64 3.04 9.96 0.07
C ASP A 64 2.69 9.55 -1.37
N TYR A 65 1.95 8.46 -1.55
CA TYR A 65 1.64 7.88 -2.87
C TYR A 65 0.49 8.60 -3.58
N TYR A 66 -0.59 8.91 -2.87
CA TYR A 66 -1.76 9.57 -3.43
C TYR A 66 -1.71 11.10 -3.32
N ASP A 67 -0.71 11.65 -2.61
CA ASP A 67 -0.51 13.09 -2.40
C ASP A 67 -1.74 13.76 -1.77
N VAL A 68 -2.40 13.04 -0.87
CA VAL A 68 -3.60 13.50 -0.14
C VAL A 68 -3.54 13.06 1.33
N PRO A 69 -4.04 13.86 2.28
CA PRO A 69 -4.15 13.44 3.67
C PRO A 69 -5.05 12.21 3.81
N VAL A 70 -4.71 11.29 4.71
CA VAL A 70 -5.48 10.07 4.94
C VAL A 70 -5.91 9.97 6.41
N ASP A 71 -7.20 9.75 6.64
CA ASP A 71 -7.75 9.56 7.98
C ASP A 71 -7.28 8.22 8.60
N LEU A 72 -6.46 8.31 9.65
CA LEU A 72 -5.89 7.14 10.32
C LEU A 72 -6.95 6.25 10.99
N ASP A 73 -8.03 6.82 11.51
CA ASP A 73 -9.08 6.03 12.17
C ASP A 73 -9.92 5.25 11.15
N ALA A 74 -10.12 5.79 9.95
CA ALA A 74 -10.68 5.08 8.83
C ALA A 74 -9.76 3.92 8.36
N VAL A 75 -8.44 4.13 8.28
CA VAL A 75 -7.49 3.05 7.97
C VAL A 75 -7.55 1.96 9.05
N ARG A 76 -7.52 2.34 10.33
CA ARG A 76 -7.65 1.40 11.46
C ARG A 76 -8.96 0.63 11.42
N HIS A 77 -10.06 1.25 10.98
CA HIS A 77 -11.34 0.57 10.77
C HIS A 77 -11.22 -0.56 9.76
N VAL A 78 -10.55 -0.28 8.63
CA VAL A 78 -10.34 -1.27 7.56
C VAL A 78 -9.44 -2.41 8.03
N TYR A 79 -8.34 -2.10 8.71
CA TYR A 79 -7.40 -3.08 9.27
C TYR A 79 -8.03 -3.96 10.36
N ALA A 80 -8.99 -3.43 11.11
CA ALA A 80 -9.77 -4.19 12.07
C ALA A 80 -10.84 -5.09 11.43
N LEU A 81 -10.94 -5.11 10.10
CA LEU A 81 -11.92 -5.87 9.33
C LEU A 81 -13.35 -5.63 9.83
N ARG A 82 -13.66 -4.38 10.16
CA ARG A 82 -15.03 -3.99 10.53
C ARG A 82 -15.83 -3.70 9.26
N PRO A 83 -17.14 -4.03 9.22
CA PRO A 83 -17.98 -3.66 8.09
C PRO A 83 -17.84 -2.19 7.73
N LEU A 84 -17.63 -1.89 6.44
CA LEU A 84 -17.51 -0.52 5.99
C LEU A 84 -18.83 0.22 6.16
N THR A 85 -18.75 1.47 6.58
CA THR A 85 -19.86 2.40 6.60
C THR A 85 -19.64 3.49 5.57
N GLN A 86 -20.69 4.22 5.20
CA GLN A 86 -20.55 5.33 4.25
C GLN A 86 -19.59 6.40 4.78
N GLU A 87 -19.56 6.64 6.10
CA GLU A 87 -18.66 7.60 6.73
C GLU A 87 -17.19 7.18 6.56
N VAL A 88 -16.86 5.90 6.75
CA VAL A 88 -15.49 5.38 6.56
C VAL A 88 -15.08 5.49 5.09
N VAL A 89 -15.98 5.16 4.16
CA VAL A 89 -15.70 5.27 2.72
C VAL A 89 -15.43 6.72 2.34
N THR A 90 -16.30 7.65 2.75
CA THR A 90 -16.14 9.08 2.45
C THR A 90 -14.89 9.68 3.09
N ALA A 91 -14.47 9.20 4.26
CA ALA A 91 -13.22 9.65 4.90
C ALA A 91 -11.97 9.25 4.11
N LEU A 92 -12.00 8.12 3.39
CA LEU A 92 -10.89 7.65 2.54
C LEU A 92 -10.98 8.18 1.11
N ASN A 93 -12.19 8.28 0.57
CA ASN A 93 -12.44 8.79 -0.78
C ASN A 93 -13.86 9.39 -0.85
N ALA A 94 -13.94 10.72 -0.91
CA ALA A 94 -15.20 11.46 -0.93
C ALA A 94 -16.01 11.26 -2.22
N ASP A 95 -15.39 10.78 -3.30
CA ASP A 95 -16.04 10.56 -4.59
C ASP A 95 -16.69 9.17 -4.68
N LEU A 96 -16.47 8.29 -3.69
CA LEU A 96 -17.02 6.94 -3.66
C LEU A 96 -18.20 6.82 -2.68
N LYS A 97 -19.17 5.99 -3.07
CA LYS A 97 -20.21 5.51 -2.18
C LYS A 97 -19.99 4.06 -1.81
N LEU A 98 -20.52 3.67 -0.66
CA LEU A 98 -20.47 2.29 -0.21
C LEU A 98 -21.15 1.32 -1.19
N GLU A 99 -22.20 1.77 -1.88
CA GLU A 99 -22.91 0.99 -2.90
C GLU A 99 -22.02 0.63 -4.11
N ASP A 100 -21.07 1.50 -4.45
CA ASP A 100 -20.15 1.30 -5.57
C ASP A 100 -19.14 0.18 -5.28
N LEU A 101 -18.90 -0.12 -3.99
CA LEU A 101 -17.92 -1.11 -3.54
C LEU A 101 -18.49 -2.54 -3.40
N ALA A 102 -19.76 -2.76 -3.73
CA ALA A 102 -20.43 -4.03 -3.45
C ALA A 102 -19.73 -5.24 -4.10
N GLU A 103 -19.28 -5.09 -5.34
CA GLU A 103 -18.56 -6.15 -6.06
C GLU A 103 -17.19 -6.44 -5.44
N ASP A 104 -16.42 -5.39 -5.11
CA ASP A 104 -15.09 -5.51 -4.50
C ASP A 104 -15.15 -6.15 -3.11
N LEU A 105 -16.14 -5.76 -2.30
CA LEU A 105 -16.36 -6.32 -0.96
C LEU A 105 -16.73 -7.81 -1.04
N ALA A 106 -17.57 -8.19 -2.01
CA ALA A 106 -17.93 -9.60 -2.22
C ALA A 106 -16.73 -10.42 -2.74
N ALA A 107 -15.98 -9.90 -3.71
CA ALA A 107 -14.83 -10.58 -4.30
C ALA A 107 -13.70 -10.81 -3.29
N SER A 108 -13.42 -9.81 -2.45
CA SER A 108 -12.44 -9.88 -1.37
C SER A 108 -12.94 -10.63 -0.12
N ARG A 109 -14.22 -10.99 -0.07
CA ARG A 109 -14.90 -11.58 1.10
C ARG A 109 -14.76 -10.68 2.34
N TYR A 110 -14.83 -9.38 2.12
CA TYR A 110 -14.78 -8.39 3.18
C TYR A 110 -16.00 -8.51 4.10
N PRO A 111 -15.88 -8.27 5.41
CA PRO A 111 -17.01 -8.35 6.32
C PRO A 111 -18.14 -7.39 5.94
N SER A 112 -19.35 -7.92 5.82
CA SER A 112 -20.57 -7.14 5.70
C SER A 112 -21.21 -6.94 7.07
N ALA A 113 -21.94 -5.83 7.23
CA ALA A 113 -22.84 -5.70 8.36
C ALA A 113 -23.90 -6.80 8.18
N ALA A 114 -24.03 -7.69 9.18
CA ALA A 114 -25.06 -8.71 9.15
C ALA A 114 -26.43 -8.03 8.93
N ALA A 115 -27.21 -8.56 7.99
CA ALA A 115 -28.56 -8.10 7.70
C ALA A 115 -29.51 -8.29 8.89
#